data_AF-A0A377GBK1-F1
#
_entry.id   AF-A0A377GBK1-F1
#
_cell.length_a   1.000
_cell.length_b   1.000
_cell.length_c   1.000
_cell.angle_alpha   90.00
_cell.angle_beta   90.00
_cell.angle_gamma   90.00
#
_symmetry.space_group_name_H-M   'P 1'
#
loop_
_entity.id
_entity.type
_entity.pdbx_description
1 polymer ?
#
loop_
_entity_poly.entity_id
_entity_poly.type
_entity_poly.pdbx_seq_one_letter_code
_entity_poly.pdbx_strand_id
1 'polypeptide(L)'
;MSYSNMLDSENNSNVPGRVYFRSDTRLPKDILKEGFVPKIKAFGNNWWKEAIKSRGYIDNRGIDNKAVDADPAVCICMSTKPESAAIFPLNIEDTYIYAIALPDFTKIEYSELGGGQVNLLRTPNTPTDTTEVVVDLNELQTVQTRNINEFFKSSMTFSAGWPLHAYEALAYQVLPHSIIGAIKCIRKNSEEQLDGSSISKKIMLAGDFIENPSFCNAQLLKVGASHRIRHAVIDYSAQKNQAIQIMNEMKQKNEHQTPNIYYGFGGKTF
;
A
#
# COMPACT_ATOMS: atom_id res chain seq x y z
N MET A 1 31.60 0.46 40.55
CA MET A 1 30.46 1.01 39.79
C MET A 1 30.81 0.93 38.31
N SER A 2 30.12 0.09 37.56
CA SER A 2 30.23 0.02 36.10
C SER A 2 28.80 -0.03 35.56
N TYR A 3 28.31 1.13 35.12
CA TYR A 3 26.97 1.36 34.59
C TYR A 3 26.99 1.32 33.04
N SER A 4 27.77 0.42 32.45
CA SER A 4 28.08 0.50 31.01
C SER A 4 27.60 -0.68 30.16
N ASN A 5 27.08 -1.77 30.76
CA ASN A 5 26.75 -2.99 30.01
C ASN A 5 25.27 -3.38 29.99
N MET A 6 24.34 -2.46 30.34
CA MET A 6 22.89 -2.74 30.31
C MET A 6 22.10 -1.90 29.30
N LEU A 7 22.73 -1.04 28.51
CA LEU A 7 22.06 -0.21 27.50
C LEU A 7 22.14 -0.76 26.06
N ASP A 8 23.01 -1.75 25.82
CA ASP A 8 23.29 -2.22 24.45
C ASP A 8 22.53 -3.49 24.04
N SER A 9 21.81 -4.15 24.95
CA SER A 9 21.17 -5.45 24.65
C SER A 9 19.66 -5.44 24.45
N GLU A 10 18.94 -4.35 24.71
CA GLU A 10 17.47 -4.27 24.50
C GLU A 10 17.05 -3.33 23.36
N ASN A 11 17.98 -2.60 22.73
CA ASN A 11 17.69 -1.66 21.65
C ASN A 11 17.63 -2.28 20.24
N ASN A 12 17.88 -3.58 20.10
CA ASN A 12 18.08 -4.23 18.80
C ASN A 12 16.83 -4.95 18.25
N SER A 13 15.65 -4.38 18.45
CA SER A 13 14.48 -4.70 17.61
C SER A 13 14.27 -3.57 16.62
N ASN A 14 15.02 -3.64 15.52
CA ASN A 14 14.84 -2.74 14.38
C ASN A 14 13.39 -2.88 13.91
N VAL A 15 12.65 -1.77 13.95
CA VAL A 15 11.31 -1.73 13.37
C VAL A 15 11.48 -1.88 11.85
N PRO A 16 10.78 -2.84 11.21
CA PRO A 16 11.00 -3.12 9.80
C PRO A 16 10.45 -1.99 8.92
N GLY A 17 11.23 -1.61 7.91
CA GLY A 17 10.80 -0.74 6.82
C GLY A 17 10.48 -1.52 5.55
N ARG A 18 9.66 -0.94 4.66
CA ARG A 18 9.31 -1.52 3.37
C ARG A 18 9.31 -0.46 2.26
N VAL A 19 9.60 -0.91 1.04
CA VAL A 19 9.41 -0.11 -0.18
C VAL A 19 7.97 -0.26 -0.67
N TYR A 20 7.33 0.88 -0.91
CA TYR A 20 6.03 1.01 -1.53
C TYR A 20 6.17 1.82 -2.83
N PHE A 21 5.22 1.60 -3.72
CA PHE A 21 5.18 2.24 -5.02
C PHE A 21 3.83 2.90 -5.23
N ARG A 22 3.87 4.13 -5.73
CA ARG A 22 2.68 4.87 -6.14
C ARG A 22 2.94 5.51 -7.48
N SER A 23 1.98 5.40 -8.36
CA SER A 23 1.94 6.16 -9.59
C SER A 23 1.18 7.48 -9.41
N ASP A 24 1.62 8.52 -10.11
CA ASP A 24 0.90 9.79 -10.16
C ASP A 24 1.21 10.50 -11.49
N THR A 25 0.29 11.35 -11.94
CA THR A 25 0.47 12.17 -13.16
C THR A 25 1.24 13.45 -12.87
N ARG A 26 1.31 13.87 -11.59
CA ARG A 26 2.11 15.03 -11.18
C ARG A 26 3.60 14.76 -11.36
N LEU A 27 4.35 15.82 -11.64
CA LEU A 27 5.77 15.75 -11.96
C LEU A 27 6.62 15.52 -10.69
N PRO A 28 7.79 14.84 -10.82
CA PRO A 28 8.67 14.61 -9.69
C PRO A 28 9.12 15.88 -8.97
N LYS A 29 9.36 16.98 -9.70
CA LYS A 29 9.74 18.27 -9.10
C LYS A 29 8.73 18.78 -8.05
N ASP A 30 7.46 18.44 -8.19
CA ASP A 30 6.38 18.89 -7.32
C ASP A 30 6.22 17.88 -6.17
N ILE A 31 6.08 16.60 -6.51
CA ILE A 31 5.85 15.53 -5.52
C ILE A 31 7.04 15.33 -4.58
N LEU A 32 8.28 15.38 -5.07
CA LEU A 32 9.46 15.21 -4.22
C LEU A 32 9.64 16.34 -3.21
N LYS A 33 8.94 17.47 -3.40
CA LYS A 33 8.91 18.62 -2.49
C LYS A 33 7.70 18.62 -1.56
N GLU A 34 6.54 18.24 -2.06
CA GLU A 34 5.25 18.37 -1.34
C GLU A 34 4.77 17.07 -0.69
N GLY A 35 5.19 15.92 -1.21
CA GLY A 35 4.72 14.62 -0.80
C GLY A 35 3.31 14.32 -1.32
N PHE A 36 2.63 13.40 -0.63
CA PHE A 36 1.25 13.04 -0.91
C PHE A 36 0.39 13.27 0.34
N VAL A 37 -0.68 14.05 0.18
CA VAL A 37 -1.64 14.34 1.25
C VAL A 37 -3.06 13.96 0.82
N PRO A 38 -3.88 13.45 1.73
CA PRO A 38 -5.26 13.12 1.41
C PRO A 38 -6.08 14.41 1.24
N LYS A 39 -7.13 14.33 0.42
CA LYS A 39 -8.03 15.46 0.14
C LYS A 39 -8.92 15.77 1.35
N ILE A 40 -9.31 14.75 2.09
CA ILE A 40 -10.18 14.82 3.27
C ILE A 40 -9.37 14.43 4.51
N LYS A 41 -9.30 15.33 5.50
CA LYS A 41 -8.47 15.20 6.71
C LYS A 41 -9.27 15.09 8.02
N ALA A 42 -10.54 14.67 7.93
CA ALA A 42 -11.51 14.83 9.02
C ALA A 42 -11.61 13.64 10.01
N PHE A 43 -10.96 12.51 9.73
CA PHE A 43 -11.31 11.24 10.38
C PHE A 43 -10.40 10.81 11.54
N GLY A 44 -9.38 11.62 11.88
CA GLY A 44 -8.48 11.39 13.00
C GLY A 44 -7.92 9.96 13.05
N ASN A 45 -7.98 9.33 14.22
CA ASN A 45 -7.41 7.98 14.45
C ASN A 45 -8.13 6.85 13.69
N ASN A 46 -9.32 7.12 13.15
CA ASN A 46 -10.12 6.13 12.41
C ASN A 46 -10.05 6.34 10.89
N TRP A 47 -9.13 7.18 10.39
CA TRP A 47 -8.98 7.45 8.95
C TRP A 47 -8.94 6.19 8.10
N TRP A 48 -8.26 5.13 8.59
CA TRP A 48 -8.09 3.89 7.83
C TRP A 48 -9.40 3.12 7.63
N LYS A 49 -10.37 3.28 8.53
CA LYS A 49 -11.70 2.69 8.37
C LYS A 49 -12.48 3.40 7.26
N GLU A 50 -12.39 4.72 7.24
CA GLU A 50 -13.06 5.54 6.22
C GLU A 50 -12.32 5.53 4.87
N ALA A 51 -11.03 5.17 4.88
CA ALA A 51 -10.23 4.99 3.67
C ALA A 51 -10.54 3.72 2.90
N ILE A 52 -11.36 2.82 3.44
CA ILE A 52 -11.80 1.60 2.78
C ILE A 52 -13.23 1.82 2.31
N LYS A 53 -13.44 1.84 0.99
CA LYS A 53 -14.76 1.96 0.40
C LYS A 53 -15.59 0.71 0.67
N SER A 54 -16.88 0.93 0.77
CA SER A 54 -17.90 -0.03 1.23
C SER A 54 -17.64 -0.54 2.64
N ARG A 55 -18.58 -0.31 3.56
CA ARG A 55 -18.50 -0.85 4.93
C ARG A 55 -18.84 -2.33 5.02
N GLY A 56 -19.06 -3.01 3.90
CA GLY A 56 -19.28 -4.46 3.84
C GLY A 56 -18.17 -5.28 4.49
N TYR A 57 -16.94 -4.74 4.54
CA TYR A 57 -15.88 -5.35 5.33
C TYR A 57 -16.26 -5.48 6.81
N ILE A 58 -16.92 -4.49 7.39
CA ILE A 58 -17.37 -4.52 8.79
C ILE A 58 -18.66 -5.34 8.92
N ASP A 59 -19.69 -5.04 8.15
CA ASP A 59 -21.06 -5.49 8.50
C ASP A 59 -21.26 -7.01 8.35
N ASN A 60 -20.53 -7.68 7.44
CA ASN A 60 -20.68 -9.12 7.18
C ASN A 60 -19.33 -9.85 6.99
N ARG A 61 -18.25 -9.38 7.64
CA ARG A 61 -16.88 -9.90 7.45
C ARG A 61 -16.44 -9.89 5.97
N GLY A 62 -16.90 -8.91 5.20
CA GLY A 62 -16.62 -8.79 3.76
C GLY A 62 -17.51 -9.61 2.84
N ILE A 63 -18.56 -10.26 3.33
CA ILE A 63 -19.60 -10.84 2.48
C ILE A 63 -20.50 -9.68 2.00
N ASP A 64 -20.06 -9.00 0.95
CA ASP A 64 -20.73 -7.86 0.35
C ASP A 64 -20.76 -7.99 -1.17
N ASN A 65 -21.72 -7.33 -1.82
CA ASN A 65 -21.81 -7.25 -3.29
C ASN A 65 -20.98 -6.09 -3.86
N LYS A 66 -20.24 -5.38 -3.02
CA LYS A 66 -19.30 -4.32 -3.41
C LYS A 66 -17.87 -4.76 -3.12
N ALA A 67 -16.96 -4.22 -3.91
CA ALA A 67 -15.53 -4.42 -3.75
C ALA A 67 -15.08 -3.59 -2.57
N VAL A 68 -14.00 -4.06 -1.97
CA VAL A 68 -13.30 -3.38 -0.91
C VAL A 68 -12.05 -2.79 -1.54
N ASP A 69 -12.13 -1.51 -1.88
CA ASP A 69 -11.08 -0.72 -2.52
C ASP A 69 -10.75 0.53 -1.70
N ALA A 70 -9.59 1.11 -1.95
CA ALA A 70 -9.17 2.32 -1.27
C ALA A 70 -9.95 3.57 -1.73
N ASP A 71 -10.30 4.47 -0.80
CA ASP A 71 -10.75 5.82 -1.10
C ASP A 71 -9.56 6.79 -1.20
N PRO A 72 -9.17 7.21 -2.42
CA PRO A 72 -8.06 8.15 -2.61
C PRO A 72 -8.36 9.57 -2.13
N ALA A 73 -9.61 9.88 -1.73
CA ALA A 73 -9.92 11.15 -1.08
C ALA A 73 -9.44 11.16 0.37
N VAL A 74 -9.39 10.00 1.04
CA VAL A 74 -9.13 9.86 2.48
C VAL A 74 -7.71 9.36 2.78
N CYS A 75 -7.09 8.66 1.83
CA CYS A 75 -5.76 8.09 1.99
C CYS A 75 -4.89 8.22 0.75
N ILE A 76 -3.63 7.85 0.89
CA ILE A 76 -2.70 7.62 -0.19
C ILE A 76 -2.64 6.12 -0.48
N CYS A 77 -3.26 5.72 -1.59
CA CYS A 77 -3.19 4.35 -2.10
C CYS A 77 -1.80 4.10 -2.72
N MET A 78 -1.19 2.98 -2.35
CA MET A 78 0.10 2.52 -2.84
C MET A 78 0.05 1.02 -3.10
N SER A 79 1.13 0.47 -3.64
CA SER A 79 1.32 -0.96 -3.86
C SER A 79 2.70 -1.40 -3.37
N THR A 80 2.84 -2.65 -2.94
CA THR A 80 4.15 -3.25 -2.67
C THR A 80 4.87 -3.75 -3.93
N LYS A 81 4.19 -3.69 -5.08
CA LYS A 81 4.69 -4.07 -6.41
C LYS A 81 4.63 -2.89 -7.39
N PRO A 82 5.75 -2.53 -8.04
CA PRO A 82 5.78 -1.42 -8.99
C PRO A 82 4.93 -1.68 -10.24
N GLU A 83 4.83 -2.93 -10.71
CA GLU A 83 3.98 -3.32 -11.84
C GLU A 83 2.51 -3.05 -11.55
N SER A 84 2.07 -3.29 -10.31
CA SER A 84 0.71 -2.99 -9.86
C SER A 84 0.48 -1.49 -9.68
N ALA A 85 1.46 -0.77 -9.13
CA ALA A 85 1.37 0.70 -9.01
C ALA A 85 1.19 1.35 -10.38
N ALA A 86 1.92 0.87 -11.40
CA ALA A 86 1.87 1.40 -12.75
C ALA A 86 0.47 1.33 -13.40
N ILE A 87 -0.45 0.51 -12.89
CA ILE A 87 -1.80 0.36 -13.44
C ILE A 87 -2.67 1.59 -13.17
N PHE A 88 -2.47 2.25 -12.03
CA PHE A 88 -3.28 3.39 -11.61
C PHE A 88 -2.58 4.72 -11.96
N PRO A 89 -3.31 5.83 -12.19
CA PRO A 89 -4.69 5.84 -12.63
C PRO A 89 -4.87 5.00 -13.91
N LEU A 90 -6.06 4.43 -14.09
CA LEU A 90 -6.41 3.57 -15.24
C LEU A 90 -6.46 4.31 -16.59
N ASN A 91 -5.83 5.47 -16.72
CA ASN A 91 -5.75 6.24 -17.96
C ASN A 91 -4.48 5.90 -18.76
N ILE A 92 -4.35 6.53 -19.94
CA ILE A 92 -3.21 6.38 -20.86
C ILE A 92 -2.19 7.51 -20.72
N GLU A 93 -2.37 8.40 -19.74
CA GLU A 93 -1.50 9.56 -19.58
C GLU A 93 -0.11 9.12 -19.11
N ASP A 94 0.89 9.90 -19.51
CA ASP A 94 2.24 9.79 -18.96
C ASP A 94 2.17 9.90 -17.44
N THR A 95 2.81 8.96 -16.76
CA THR A 95 2.84 8.93 -15.29
C THR A 95 4.25 8.71 -14.79
N TYR A 96 4.43 8.93 -13.50
CA TYR A 96 5.65 8.62 -12.79
C TYR A 96 5.34 7.59 -11.73
N ILE A 97 6.20 6.58 -11.60
CA ILE A 97 6.16 5.67 -10.45
C ILE A 97 7.14 6.20 -9.42
N TYR A 98 6.61 6.54 -8.25
CA TYR A 98 7.33 7.00 -7.07
C TYR A 98 7.63 5.79 -6.18
N ALA A 99 8.90 5.64 -5.81
CA ALA A 99 9.33 4.70 -4.78
C ALA A 99 9.37 5.40 -3.42
N ILE A 100 8.81 4.75 -2.40
CA ILE A 100 8.52 5.34 -1.10
C ILE A 100 8.99 4.36 -0.02
N ALA A 101 9.74 4.84 0.98
CA ALA A 101 10.10 4.07 2.15
C ALA A 101 9.21 4.46 3.34
N LEU A 102 8.52 3.48 3.92
CA LEU A 102 7.64 3.67 5.08
C LEU A 102 7.77 2.46 6.02
N PRO A 103 7.23 2.53 7.26
CA PRO A 103 7.13 1.37 8.13
C PRO A 103 6.43 0.21 7.44
N ASP A 104 6.75 -1.02 7.87
CA ASP A 104 6.04 -2.20 7.37
C ASP A 104 4.53 -2.12 7.67
N PHE A 105 3.73 -2.84 6.89
CA PHE A 105 2.29 -2.74 6.99
C PHE A 105 1.76 -3.29 8.32
N THR A 106 0.61 -2.76 8.71
CA THR A 106 -0.18 -3.19 9.85
C THR A 106 -1.43 -3.88 9.32
N LYS A 107 -1.61 -5.14 9.71
CA LYS A 107 -2.73 -5.96 9.28
C LYS A 107 -4.03 -5.50 9.94
N ILE A 108 -5.15 -5.75 9.25
CA ILE A 108 -6.49 -5.63 9.81
C ILE A 108 -6.94 -7.03 10.24
N GLU A 109 -7.43 -7.15 11.47
CA GLU A 109 -8.01 -8.38 12.00
C GLU A 109 -9.49 -8.21 12.31
N TYR A 110 -10.26 -9.27 12.02
CA TYR A 110 -11.63 -9.40 12.49
C TYR A 110 -11.64 -9.83 13.95
N SER A 111 -12.42 -9.13 14.77
CA SER A 111 -12.65 -9.54 16.16
C SER A 111 -13.37 -10.89 16.23
N GLU A 112 -12.88 -11.76 17.13
CA GLU A 112 -13.45 -13.10 17.36
C GLU A 112 -14.85 -13.04 18.01
N LEU A 113 -15.10 -11.99 18.80
CA LEU A 113 -16.41 -11.68 19.37
C LEU A 113 -17.34 -11.22 18.24
N GLY A 114 -18.21 -12.13 17.79
CA GLY A 114 -19.03 -12.00 16.58
C GLY A 114 -19.69 -10.64 16.36
N GLY A 115 -19.77 -10.22 15.09
CA GLY A 115 -20.35 -8.93 14.69
C GLY A 115 -19.53 -8.16 13.66
N GLY A 116 -18.46 -8.73 13.11
CA GLY A 116 -17.71 -8.14 12.00
C GLY A 116 -16.88 -6.89 12.35
N GLN A 117 -16.69 -6.63 13.64
CA GLN A 117 -15.75 -5.60 14.09
C GLN A 117 -14.33 -5.90 13.62
N VAL A 118 -13.59 -4.83 13.31
CA VAL A 118 -12.22 -4.89 12.79
C VAL A 118 -11.30 -3.94 13.53
N ASN A 119 -10.07 -4.38 13.74
CA ASN A 119 -9.02 -3.62 14.41
C ASN A 119 -7.69 -3.75 13.67
N LEU A 120 -6.82 -2.76 13.83
CA LEU A 120 -5.43 -2.88 13.39
C LEU A 120 -4.67 -3.76 14.38
N LEU A 121 -4.02 -4.82 13.89
CA LEU A 121 -3.15 -5.69 14.69
C LEU A 121 -1.89 -4.92 15.11
N ARG A 122 -1.90 -4.35 16.32
CA ARG A 122 -0.77 -3.59 16.85
C ARG A 122 0.26 -4.53 17.47
N THR A 123 1.49 -4.47 16.97
CA THR A 123 2.65 -5.17 17.51
C THR A 123 3.55 -4.21 18.29
N PRO A 124 4.58 -4.69 19.03
CA PRO A 124 5.57 -3.83 19.67
C PRO A 124 6.32 -2.89 18.71
N ASN A 125 6.28 -3.16 17.41
CA ASN A 125 6.95 -2.39 16.36
C ASN A 125 5.99 -1.50 15.56
N THR A 126 4.68 -1.55 15.83
CA THR A 126 3.71 -0.73 15.12
C THR A 126 3.76 0.72 15.64
N PRO A 127 3.72 1.73 14.75
CA PRO A 127 3.62 3.14 15.16
C PRO A 127 2.42 3.38 16.06
N THR A 128 2.60 4.20 17.11
CA THR A 128 1.52 4.59 18.02
C THR A 128 0.64 5.68 17.43
N ASP A 129 1.22 6.57 16.62
CA ASP A 129 0.47 7.51 15.80
C ASP A 129 -0.17 6.77 14.62
N THR A 130 -1.48 6.84 14.52
CA THR A 130 -2.25 6.27 13.42
C THR A 130 -1.92 6.87 12.06
N THR A 131 -1.42 8.11 11.97
CA THR A 131 -1.08 8.71 10.68
C THR A 131 0.24 8.17 10.11
N GLU A 132 1.07 7.54 10.95
CA GLU A 132 2.34 6.89 10.58
C GLU A 132 2.15 5.39 10.26
N VAL A 133 0.94 4.87 10.43
CA VAL A 133 0.62 3.47 10.10
C VAL A 133 0.41 3.32 8.60
N VAL A 134 1.04 2.30 8.03
CA VAL A 134 0.68 1.75 6.72
C VAL A 134 -0.25 0.57 6.92
N VAL A 135 -1.37 0.52 6.22
CA VAL A 135 -2.42 -0.51 6.35
C VAL A 135 -2.31 -1.52 5.22
N ASP A 136 -2.37 -2.80 5.56
CA ASP A 136 -2.40 -3.90 4.59
C ASP A 136 -3.82 -4.14 4.08
N LEU A 137 -4.19 -3.49 2.97
CA LEU A 137 -5.50 -3.68 2.36
C LEU A 137 -5.55 -4.99 1.56
N ASN A 138 -4.45 -5.40 0.95
CA ASN A 138 -4.36 -6.65 0.19
C ASN A 138 -4.66 -7.89 1.05
N GLU A 139 -4.13 -7.95 2.27
CA GLU A 139 -4.43 -9.05 3.19
C GLU A 139 -5.91 -9.04 3.60
N LEU A 140 -6.49 -7.85 3.88
CA LEU A 140 -7.92 -7.74 4.17
C LEU A 140 -8.75 -8.30 3.01
N GLN A 141 -8.48 -7.86 1.78
CA GLN A 141 -9.15 -8.35 0.57
C GLN A 141 -9.03 -9.88 0.44
N THR A 142 -7.85 -10.44 0.71
CA THR A 142 -7.60 -11.89 0.67
C THR A 142 -8.42 -12.65 1.72
N VAL A 143 -8.52 -12.12 2.94
CA VAL A 143 -9.37 -12.72 4.00
C VAL A 143 -10.84 -12.69 3.60
N GLN A 144 -11.30 -11.61 2.97
CA GLN A 144 -12.68 -11.48 2.51
C GLN A 144 -13.01 -12.47 1.39
N THR A 145 -12.11 -12.64 0.42
CA THR A 145 -12.22 -13.69 -0.60
C THR A 145 -12.44 -15.06 0.03
N ARG A 146 -11.66 -15.39 1.06
CA ARG A 146 -11.81 -16.65 1.80
C ARG A 146 -13.19 -16.74 2.46
N ASN A 147 -13.62 -15.69 3.17
CA ASN A 147 -14.92 -15.67 3.85
C ASN A 147 -16.10 -15.84 2.86
N ILE A 148 -16.04 -15.19 1.70
CA ILE A 148 -17.03 -15.33 0.62
C ILE A 148 -17.05 -16.77 0.11
N ASN A 149 -15.89 -17.36 -0.21
CA ASN A 149 -15.80 -18.73 -0.69
C ASN A 149 -16.34 -19.75 0.33
N GLU A 150 -16.02 -19.56 1.61
CA GLU A 150 -16.54 -20.40 2.70
C GLU A 150 -18.06 -20.27 2.86
N PHE A 151 -18.62 -19.06 2.70
CA PHE A 151 -20.06 -18.83 2.80
C PHE A 151 -20.83 -19.52 1.67
N PHE A 152 -20.36 -19.40 0.41
CA PHE A 152 -21.05 -19.97 -0.75
C PHE A 152 -20.77 -21.46 -0.99
N LYS A 153 -19.86 -22.10 -0.25
CA LYS A 153 -19.58 -23.56 -0.23
C LYS A 153 -19.71 -24.23 -1.60
N SER A 154 -18.99 -23.73 -2.62
CA SER A 154 -18.93 -24.23 -4.01
C SER A 154 -20.09 -23.90 -4.97
N SER A 155 -21.13 -23.18 -4.54
CA SER A 155 -22.27 -22.82 -5.41
C SER A 155 -22.04 -21.59 -6.32
N MET A 156 -21.00 -20.79 -6.05
CA MET A 156 -20.52 -19.75 -6.96
C MET A 156 -19.16 -20.14 -7.56
N THR A 157 -19.18 -20.36 -8.86
CA THR A 157 -18.04 -20.70 -9.72
C THR A 157 -17.12 -19.50 -9.93
N PHE A 158 -15.82 -19.69 -9.73
CA PHE A 158 -14.68 -18.93 -10.29
C PHE A 158 -14.66 -17.39 -10.22
N SER A 159 -15.66 -16.68 -9.72
CA SER A 159 -15.75 -15.21 -9.79
C SER A 159 -16.12 -14.53 -8.47
N ALA A 160 -16.54 -15.30 -7.46
CA ALA A 160 -16.94 -14.76 -6.17
C ALA A 160 -15.69 -14.34 -5.38
N GLY A 161 -15.51 -13.03 -5.23
CA GLY A 161 -14.51 -12.44 -4.34
C GLY A 161 -13.06 -12.48 -4.86
N TRP A 162 -12.78 -12.46 -6.17
CA TRP A 162 -11.38 -12.37 -6.61
C TRP A 162 -10.72 -11.09 -6.10
N PRO A 163 -9.62 -11.18 -5.34
CA PRO A 163 -8.97 -10.01 -4.79
C PRO A 163 -8.38 -9.19 -5.95
N LEU A 164 -8.47 -7.87 -5.84
CA LEU A 164 -7.68 -7.01 -6.71
C LEU A 164 -6.20 -7.31 -6.44
N HIS A 165 -5.50 -7.93 -7.37
CA HIS A 165 -4.06 -8.24 -7.28
C HIS A 165 -3.17 -7.00 -7.41
N ALA A 166 -3.64 -5.86 -6.88
CA ALA A 166 -2.92 -4.61 -6.87
C ALA A 166 -1.93 -4.51 -5.70
N TYR A 167 -1.90 -5.50 -4.79
CA TYR A 167 -1.02 -5.53 -3.61
C TYR A 167 -1.12 -4.24 -2.80
N GLU A 168 -2.37 -3.77 -2.61
CA GLU A 168 -2.68 -2.45 -2.08
C GLU A 168 -2.24 -2.27 -0.63
N ALA A 169 -1.63 -1.12 -0.39
CA ALA A 169 -1.29 -0.60 0.92
C ALA A 169 -1.79 0.84 1.04
N LEU A 170 -2.28 1.21 2.24
CA LEU A 170 -2.81 2.55 2.49
C LEU A 170 -1.92 3.27 3.48
N ALA A 171 -1.54 4.51 3.18
CA ALA A 171 -0.99 5.44 4.16
C ALA A 171 -1.93 6.62 4.31
N TYR A 172 -1.97 7.24 5.49
CA TYR A 172 -2.72 8.49 5.65
C TYR A 172 -2.11 9.59 4.77
N GLN A 173 -0.79 9.74 4.84
CA GLN A 173 0.01 10.69 4.07
C GLN A 173 1.38 10.08 3.75
N VAL A 174 2.08 10.68 2.80
CA VAL A 174 3.48 10.36 2.52
C VAL A 174 4.26 11.66 2.51
N LEU A 175 5.20 11.81 3.44
CA LEU A 175 6.02 13.01 3.53
C LEU A 175 7.08 13.03 2.41
N PRO A 176 7.53 14.22 1.97
CA PRO A 176 8.59 14.35 0.97
C PRO A 176 9.83 13.51 1.30
N HIS A 177 10.25 13.53 2.57
CA HIS A 177 11.44 12.85 3.07
C HIS A 177 11.33 11.32 3.08
N SER A 178 10.12 10.77 2.90
CA SER A 178 9.87 9.32 2.76
C SER A 178 9.94 8.86 1.31
N ILE A 179 9.95 9.78 0.33
CA ILE A 179 9.98 9.44 -1.10
C ILE A 179 11.43 9.30 -1.53
N ILE A 180 11.81 8.10 -1.98
CA ILE A 180 13.17 7.78 -2.44
C ILE A 180 13.46 8.46 -3.78
N GLY A 181 12.49 8.43 -4.69
CA GLY A 181 12.63 8.98 -6.03
C GLY A 181 11.50 8.56 -6.95
N ALA A 182 11.63 8.88 -8.24
CA ALA A 182 10.62 8.61 -9.24
C ALA A 182 11.23 8.22 -10.59
N ILE A 183 10.49 7.48 -11.40
CA ILE A 183 10.86 7.19 -12.79
C ILE A 183 9.66 7.33 -13.70
N LYS A 184 9.88 7.82 -14.92
CA LYS A 184 8.80 7.96 -15.91
C LYS A 184 8.31 6.58 -16.32
N CYS A 185 7.00 6.41 -16.34
CA CYS A 185 6.32 5.20 -16.79
C CYS A 185 5.44 5.54 -17.99
N ILE A 186 5.74 4.88 -19.11
CA ILE A 186 4.97 4.96 -20.34
C ILE A 186 4.08 3.73 -20.41
N ARG A 187 2.79 3.95 -20.64
CA ARG A 187 1.81 2.87 -20.83
C ARG A 187 1.59 2.67 -22.31
N LYS A 188 1.61 1.42 -22.75
CA LYS A 188 1.13 1.06 -24.09
C LYS A 188 -0.28 0.53 -23.96
N ASN A 189 -1.13 0.90 -24.92
CA ASN A 189 -2.43 0.25 -25.06
C ASN A 189 -2.20 -1.25 -25.25
N SER A 190 -2.78 -2.04 -24.36
CA SER A 190 -3.04 -3.43 -24.62
C SER A 190 -4.27 -3.52 -25.50
N GLU A 191 -4.30 -4.50 -26.40
CA GLU A 191 -5.56 -4.91 -27.01
C GLU A 191 -6.50 -5.31 -25.86
N GLU A 192 -7.64 -4.63 -25.75
CA GLU A 192 -8.72 -5.13 -24.89
C GLU A 192 -9.08 -6.52 -25.41
N GLN A 193 -8.75 -7.57 -24.65
CA GLN A 193 -9.31 -8.88 -24.94
C GLN A 193 -10.79 -8.79 -24.60
N LEU A 194 -11.60 -8.57 -25.64
CA LEU A 194 -13.05 -8.40 -25.61
C LEU A 194 -13.82 -9.61 -25.07
N ASP A 195 -13.14 -10.68 -24.64
CA ASP A 195 -13.75 -11.89 -24.07
C ASP A 195 -13.95 -11.86 -22.54
N GLY A 196 -13.97 -10.66 -21.96
CA GLY A 196 -14.63 -10.40 -20.68
C GLY A 196 -13.71 -10.36 -19.46
N SER A 197 -13.82 -9.24 -18.74
CA SER A 197 -13.49 -9.02 -17.32
C SER A 197 -12.06 -8.68 -16.88
N SER A 198 -11.02 -8.73 -17.72
CA SER A 198 -9.65 -8.40 -17.29
C SER A 198 -8.91 -7.39 -18.18
N ILE A 199 -8.11 -6.50 -17.56
CA ILE A 199 -7.17 -5.63 -18.28
C ILE A 199 -5.75 -6.04 -17.91
N SER A 200 -4.96 -6.40 -18.92
CA SER A 200 -3.51 -6.54 -18.82
C SER A 200 -2.87 -5.38 -19.57
N LYS A 201 -2.30 -4.39 -18.87
CA LYS A 201 -1.57 -3.29 -19.53
C LYS A 201 -0.09 -3.66 -19.67
N LYS A 202 0.54 -3.10 -20.70
CA LYS A 202 2.00 -3.13 -20.83
C LYS A 202 2.58 -1.79 -20.39
N ILE A 203 3.62 -1.85 -19.58
CA ILE A 203 4.34 -0.68 -19.08
C ILE A 203 5.80 -0.72 -19.51
N MET A 204 6.37 0.46 -19.71
CA MET A 204 7.78 0.67 -20.00
C MET A 204 8.29 1.81 -19.13
N LEU A 205 9.42 1.59 -18.46
CA LEU A 205 10.08 2.67 -17.72
C LEU A 205 11.02 3.42 -18.65
N ALA A 206 10.98 4.75 -18.60
CA ALA A 206 11.72 5.62 -19.50
C ALA A 206 12.52 6.68 -18.73
N GLY A 207 13.63 7.11 -19.32
CA GLY A 207 14.55 8.06 -18.70
C GLY A 207 15.28 7.48 -17.49
N ASP A 208 15.89 8.36 -16.70
CA ASP A 208 16.65 7.97 -15.51
C ASP A 208 15.80 8.02 -14.25
N PHE A 209 16.22 7.26 -13.24
CA PHE A 209 15.62 7.33 -11.92
C PHE A 209 15.99 8.68 -11.28
N ILE A 210 14.98 9.49 -11.00
CA ILE A 210 15.13 10.81 -10.39
C ILE A 210 15.13 10.61 -8.88
N GLU A 211 16.33 10.55 -8.29
CA GLU A 211 16.50 10.48 -6.84
C GLU A 211 16.00 11.76 -6.16
N ASN A 212 15.38 11.59 -5.00
CA ASN A 212 14.96 12.71 -4.17
C ASN A 212 16.11 13.18 -3.26
N PRO A 213 16.63 14.41 -3.43
CA PRO A 213 17.68 14.93 -2.56
C PRO A 213 17.20 15.14 -1.11
N SER A 214 15.89 15.22 -0.88
CA SER A 214 15.31 15.40 0.46
C SER A 214 15.00 14.07 1.15
N PHE A 215 15.28 12.93 0.53
CA PHE A 215 15.04 11.63 1.14
C PHE A 215 15.86 11.45 2.43
N CYS A 216 15.21 11.02 3.50
CA CYS A 216 15.86 10.74 4.76
C CYS A 216 16.01 9.23 4.95
N ASN A 217 17.26 8.75 5.06
CA ASN A 217 17.54 7.33 5.28
C ASN A 217 17.07 6.85 6.66
N ALA A 218 16.68 7.72 7.58
CA ALA A 218 16.24 7.32 8.91
C ALA A 218 14.96 8.03 9.33
N GLN A 219 14.06 7.32 10.01
CA GLN A 219 12.86 7.89 10.60
C GLN A 219 12.77 7.50 12.07
N LEU A 220 12.56 8.49 12.94
CA LEU A 220 12.28 8.28 14.36
C LEU A 220 10.77 8.14 14.56
N LEU A 221 10.34 7.04 15.17
CA LEU A 221 8.94 6.74 15.44
C LEU A 221 8.73 6.38 16.91
N LYS A 222 7.54 6.70 17.42
CA LYS A 222 7.05 6.18 18.69
C LYS A 222 6.24 4.92 18.43
N VAL A 223 6.74 3.76 18.86
CA VAL A 223 6.16 2.44 18.58
C VAL A 223 5.74 1.71 19.86
N GLY A 224 4.81 0.78 19.72
CA GLY A 224 4.40 -0.11 20.80
C GLY A 224 2.90 -0.15 21.02
N ALA A 225 2.48 -0.97 21.99
CA ALA A 225 1.08 -1.14 22.37
C ALA A 225 0.89 -0.78 23.85
N SER A 226 -0.21 -0.07 24.13
CA SER A 226 -0.68 0.28 25.48
C SER A 226 0.42 0.88 26.38
N HIS A 227 0.93 0.12 27.35
CA HIS A 227 1.85 0.58 28.40
C HIS A 227 3.34 0.38 28.06
N ARG A 228 3.67 -0.20 26.90
CA ARG A 228 5.06 -0.42 26.46
C ARG A 228 5.35 0.36 25.20
N ILE A 229 5.47 1.68 25.37
CA ILE A 229 5.78 2.59 24.27
C ILE A 229 7.27 2.95 24.32
N ARG A 230 7.94 2.89 23.18
CA ARG A 230 9.35 3.24 23.03
C ARG A 230 9.56 4.08 21.78
N HIS A 231 10.68 4.78 21.73
CA HIS A 231 11.17 5.36 20.48
C HIS A 231 11.98 4.31 19.72
N ALA A 232 11.82 4.27 18.40
CA ALA A 232 12.57 3.39 17.52
C ALA A 232 13.00 4.18 16.28
N VAL A 233 14.21 3.91 15.81
CA VAL A 233 14.71 4.44 14.54
C VAL A 233 14.55 3.32 13.50
N ILE A 234 13.93 3.65 12.38
CA ILE A 234 13.95 2.80 11.18
C ILE A 234 15.06 3.34 10.29
N ASP A 235 15.99 2.47 9.87
CA ASP A 235 16.96 2.75 8.81
C ASP A 235 16.44 2.21 7.47
N TYR A 236 16.19 3.11 6.53
CA TYR A 236 15.68 2.87 5.19
C TYR A 236 16.78 2.75 4.13
N SER A 237 18.07 2.71 4.52
CA SER A 237 19.17 2.58 3.56
C SER A 237 19.04 1.32 2.68
N ALA A 238 18.62 0.20 3.28
CA ALA A 238 18.36 -1.04 2.55
C ALA A 238 17.18 -0.88 1.57
N GLN A 239 16.09 -0.23 1.99
CA GLN A 239 14.91 0.02 1.18
C GLN A 239 15.21 0.99 0.02
N LYS A 240 16.05 2.00 0.24
CA LYS A 240 16.55 2.88 -0.84
C LYS A 240 17.27 2.06 -1.92
N ASN A 241 18.24 1.24 -1.52
CA ASN A 241 19.00 0.42 -2.45
C ASN A 241 18.10 -0.58 -3.19
N GLN A 242 17.18 -1.22 -2.46
CA GLN A 242 16.20 -2.14 -3.01
C GLN A 242 15.30 -1.46 -4.06
N ALA A 243 14.79 -0.25 -3.78
CA ALA A 243 13.93 0.48 -4.70
C ALA A 243 14.66 0.83 -6.01
N ILE A 244 15.89 1.33 -5.91
CA ILE A 244 16.72 1.67 -7.08
C ILE A 244 16.99 0.41 -7.91
N GLN A 245 17.35 -0.70 -7.26
CA GLN A 245 17.57 -1.98 -7.92
C GLN A 245 16.31 -2.44 -8.67
N ILE A 246 15.16 -2.47 -8.00
CA ILE A 246 13.88 -2.87 -8.61
C ILE A 246 13.58 -2.02 -9.86
N MET A 247 13.71 -0.69 -9.77
CA MET A 247 13.44 0.19 -10.91
C MET A 247 14.42 -0.02 -12.07
N ASN A 248 15.70 -0.26 -11.78
CA ASN A 248 16.70 -0.54 -12.81
C ASN A 248 16.46 -1.89 -13.50
N GLU A 249 16.16 -2.94 -12.73
CA GLU A 249 15.81 -4.26 -13.27
C GLU A 249 14.54 -4.18 -14.13
N MET A 250 13.56 -3.39 -13.71
CA MET A 250 12.37 -3.14 -14.52
C MET A 250 12.72 -2.39 -15.81
N LYS A 251 13.49 -1.31 -15.73
CA LYS A 251 13.92 -0.57 -16.93
C LYS A 251 14.61 -1.48 -17.95
N GLN A 252 15.43 -2.43 -17.52
CA GLN A 252 16.15 -3.36 -18.41
C GLN A 252 15.26 -4.32 -19.21
N LYS A 253 14.10 -4.73 -18.68
CA LYS A 253 13.21 -5.68 -19.38
C LYS A 253 12.38 -5.03 -20.50
N ASN A 254 12.45 -3.71 -20.68
CA ASN A 254 11.74 -2.88 -21.67
C ASN A 254 10.20 -2.92 -21.64
N GLU A 255 9.58 -4.08 -21.45
CA GLU A 255 8.13 -4.23 -21.30
C GLU A 255 7.80 -5.15 -20.11
N HIS A 256 6.88 -4.71 -19.26
CA HIS A 256 6.30 -5.54 -18.19
C HIS A 256 4.81 -5.67 -18.36
N GLN A 257 4.31 -6.85 -18.01
CA GLN A 257 2.89 -7.06 -17.82
C GLN A 257 2.51 -6.57 -16.44
N THR A 258 1.44 -5.79 -16.38
CA THR A 258 0.78 -5.52 -15.11
C THR A 258 -0.09 -6.71 -14.72
N PRO A 259 -0.33 -6.95 -13.42
CA PRO A 259 -1.34 -7.91 -12.99
C PRO A 259 -2.67 -7.69 -13.69
N ASN A 260 -3.38 -8.78 -13.95
CA ASN A 260 -4.74 -8.72 -14.46
C ASN A 260 -5.62 -8.06 -13.41
N ILE A 261 -6.17 -6.89 -13.73
CA ILE A 261 -7.23 -6.29 -12.92
C ILE A 261 -8.55 -6.85 -13.39
N TYR A 262 -9.23 -7.55 -12.49
CA TYR A 262 -10.58 -8.03 -12.72
C TYR A 262 -11.59 -6.98 -12.27
N TYR A 263 -12.50 -6.60 -13.17
CA TYR A 263 -13.69 -5.81 -12.81
C TYR A 263 -14.76 -6.72 -12.21
N GLY A 264 -14.43 -7.46 -11.16
CA GLY A 264 -15.38 -8.25 -10.37
C GLY A 264 -16.04 -7.39 -9.29
N PHE A 265 -17.27 -7.76 -8.89
CA PHE A 265 -18.13 -7.11 -7.87
C PHE A 265 -17.49 -5.95 -7.11
N GLY A 266 -17.57 -4.76 -7.71
CA GLY A 266 -17.21 -3.45 -7.16
C GLY A 266 -15.99 -2.75 -7.73
N GLY A 267 -15.33 -3.30 -8.75
CA GLY A 267 -14.43 -2.52 -9.60
C GLY A 267 -15.16 -1.63 -10.62
N LYS A 268 -16.35 -2.06 -11.08
CA LYS A 268 -17.32 -1.32 -11.90
C LYS A 268 -18.69 -1.97 -11.75
N THR A 269 -19.53 -1.46 -10.85
CA THR A 269 -20.98 -1.52 -11.06
C THR A 269 -21.36 -0.16 -11.62
N PHE A 270 -21.83 -0.13 -12.87
CA PHE A 270 -22.54 1.01 -13.43
C PHE A 270 -23.76 1.35 -12.55
#